data_AF-E9IY91-F1
#
_entry.id   AF-E9IY91-F1
#
_cell.length_a   1.000
_cell.length_b   1.000
_cell.length_c   1.000
_cell.angle_alpha   90.00
_cell.angle_beta   90.00
_cell.angle_gamma   90.00
#
_symmetry.space_group_name_H-M   'P 1'
#
loop_
_entity.id
_entity.type
_entity.pdbx_description
1 polymer ?
#
loop_
_entity_poly.entity_id
_entity_poly.type
_entity_poly.pdbx_seq_one_letter_code
_entity_poly.pdbx_strand_id
1 'polypeptide(L)'
;IELILKYRKDANVPQNNPYVFGIPNYSNKRNFKYLRACVLMRNFSKKCDAQMPHALRGTELRKHIATTCITLNLSENEVDDLANFMG
;
A
#
# COMPACT_ATOMS: atom_id res chain seq x y z
N ILE A 1 -8.25 9.25 2.67
CA ILE A 1 -7.20 9.41 3.74
C ILE A 1 -7.81 9.88 5.06
N GLU A 2 -8.80 10.78 5.03
CA GLU A 2 -9.47 11.35 6.22
C GLU A 2 -9.93 10.32 7.26
N LEU A 3 -10.51 9.20 6.84
CA LEU A 3 -10.94 8.12 7.73
C LEU A 3 -9.79 7.61 8.62
N ILE A 4 -8.62 7.38 8.01
CA ILE A 4 -7.45 6.88 8.71
C ILE A 4 -6.92 7.93 9.69
N LEU A 5 -6.88 9.20 9.26
CA LEU A 5 -6.44 10.30 10.11
C LEU A 5 -7.39 10.54 11.30
N LYS A 6 -8.70 10.37 11.10
CA LYS A 6 -9.71 10.51 12.16
C LYS A 6 -9.54 9.46 13.27
N TYR A 7 -9.35 8.20 12.89
CA TYR A 7 -9.31 7.07 13.84
C TYR A 7 -7.90 6.65 14.28
N ARG A 8 -6.83 7.33 13.84
CA ARG A 8 -5.45 6.98 14.20
C ARG A 8 -5.19 6.97 15.72
N LYS A 9 -5.85 7.86 16.46
CA LYS A 9 -5.70 7.99 17.91
C LYS A 9 -6.29 6.77 18.61
N ASP A 10 -7.48 6.36 18.17
CA ASP A 10 -8.20 5.19 18.69
C ASP A 10 -7.43 3.90 18.39
N ALA A 11 -6.72 3.88 17.25
CA ALA A 11 -5.80 2.81 16.89
C ALA A 11 -4.45 2.86 17.64
N ASN A 12 -4.25 3.74 18.63
CA ASN A 12 -2.99 3.93 19.38
C ASN A 12 -1.77 4.32 18.54
N VAL A 13 -1.97 4.99 17.40
CA VAL A 13 -0.88 5.51 16.57
C VAL A 13 -0.44 6.88 17.12
N PRO A 14 0.85 7.07 17.49
CA PRO A 14 1.34 8.35 18.02
C PRO A 14 1.04 9.51 17.08
N GLN A 15 0.56 10.67 17.57
CA GLN A 15 0.22 11.83 16.73
C GLN A 15 1.39 12.38 15.92
N ASN A 16 2.62 12.24 16.43
CA ASN A 16 3.85 12.65 15.75
C ASN A 16 4.33 11.64 14.69
N ASN A 17 3.70 10.46 14.55
CA ASN A 17 4.01 9.52 13.47
C ASN A 17 3.60 10.13 12.10
N PRO A 18 4.54 10.28 11.13
CA PRO A 18 4.27 10.90 9.84
C PRO A 18 3.61 9.97 8.83
N TYR A 19 3.55 8.66 9.09
CA TYR A 19 3.02 7.69 8.14
C TYR A 19 1.49 7.63 8.17
N VAL A 20 0.85 7.68 6.99
CA VAL A 20 -0.61 7.47 6.85
C VAL A 20 -1.02 6.10 7.43
N PHE A 21 -0.26 5.05 7.10
CA PHE A 21 -0.45 3.68 7.62
C PHE A 21 0.53 3.37 8.77
N GLY A 22 0.66 4.31 9.70
CA GLY A 22 1.42 4.13 10.93
C GLY A 22 0.79 3.05 11.83
N ILE A 23 1.61 2.36 12.62
CA ILE A 23 1.14 1.39 13.61
C ILE A 23 1.56 1.80 15.03
N PRO A 24 0.86 1.30 16.07
CA PRO A 24 1.26 1.51 17.45
C PRO A 24 2.71 1.12 17.69
N ASN A 25 3.41 1.94 18.46
CA ASN A 25 4.72 1.62 18.98
C ASN A 25 4.77 2.05 20.45
N TYR A 26 5.00 1.09 21.34
CA TYR A 26 5.08 1.30 22.78
C TYR A 26 6.38 2.00 23.23
N SER A 27 7.33 2.20 22.32
CA SER A 27 8.63 2.80 22.65
C SER A 27 8.65 4.26 22.24
N ASN A 28 8.95 5.17 23.18
CA ASN A 28 9.25 6.60 23.02
C ASN A 28 10.48 6.90 22.13
N LYS A 29 10.81 5.99 21.20
CA LYS A 29 11.95 6.12 20.29
C LYS A 29 11.51 6.87 19.04
N ARG A 30 12.43 7.64 18.45
CA ARG A 30 12.31 8.33 17.15
C ARG A 30 12.00 7.41 15.94
N ASN A 31 11.76 6.12 16.17
CA ASN A 31 11.56 5.10 15.16
C ASN A 31 10.07 4.82 15.03
N PHE A 32 9.36 5.69 14.31
CA PHE A 32 7.96 5.46 13.96
C PHE A 32 7.82 4.17 13.16
N LYS A 33 6.85 3.34 13.55
CA LYS A 33 6.55 2.09 12.85
C LYS A 33 5.39 2.30 11.88
N TYR A 34 5.43 1.54 10.79
CA TYR A 34 4.43 1.54 9.73
C TYR A 34 4.30 0.15 9.12
N LEU A 35 3.22 -0.06 8.38
CA LEU A 35 2.99 -1.30 7.65
C LEU A 35 3.95 -1.41 6.46
N ARG A 36 4.81 -2.43 6.47
CA ARG A 36 5.68 -2.76 5.34
C ARG A 36 4.93 -3.60 4.31
N ALA A 37 4.24 -2.95 3.38
CA ALA A 37 3.39 -3.57 2.38
C ALA A 37 4.05 -4.77 1.67
N CYS A 38 5.29 -4.62 1.18
CA CYS A 38 6.01 -5.71 0.49
C CYS A 38 6.17 -6.98 1.34
N VAL A 39 6.42 -6.82 2.64
CA VAL A 39 6.56 -7.95 3.58
C VAL A 39 5.20 -8.57 3.86
N LEU A 40 4.18 -7.74 4.08
CA LEU A 40 2.81 -8.20 4.33
C LEU A 40 2.23 -8.95 3.15
N MET A 41 2.37 -8.42 1.92
CA MET A 41 1.91 -9.10 0.70
C MET A 41 2.56 -10.48 0.55
N ARG A 42 3.87 -10.60 0.80
CA ARG A 42 4.58 -11.89 0.75
C ARG A 42 4.08 -12.88 1.80
N ASN A 43 3.75 -12.39 3.00
CA ASN A 43 3.24 -13.22 4.07
C ASN A 43 1.81 -13.69 3.78
N PHE A 44 0.93 -12.75 3.44
CA PHE A 44 -0.48 -13.04 3.19
C PHE A 44 -0.69 -13.87 1.92
N SER A 45 0.12 -13.69 0.88
CA SER A 45 0.02 -14.53 -0.33
C SER A 45 0.28 -16.01 -0.06
N LYS A 46 1.12 -16.32 0.94
CA LYS A 46 1.33 -17.70 1.40
C LYS A 46 0.20 -18.17 2.31
N LYS A 47 -0.27 -17.29 3.21
CA LYS A 47 -1.34 -17.63 4.17
C LYS A 47 -2.71 -17.83 3.54
N CYS A 48 -2.96 -17.24 2.37
CA CYS A 48 -4.22 -17.43 1.65
C CYS A 48 -4.16 -18.58 0.63
N ASP A 49 -3.12 -19.42 0.67
CA ASP A 49 -2.93 -20.57 -0.22
C ASP A 49 -3.08 -20.21 -1.71
N ALA A 50 -2.58 -19.04 -2.10
CA ALA A 50 -2.58 -18.63 -3.49
C ALA A 50 -1.82 -19.65 -4.34
N GLN A 51 -2.32 -19.95 -5.54
CA GLN A 51 -1.66 -20.89 -6.46
C GLN A 51 -0.22 -20.46 -6.79
N MET A 52 0.01 -19.15 -6.91
CA MET A 52 1.33 -18.57 -7.18
C MET A 52 1.64 -17.44 -6.20
N PRO A 53 2.02 -17.75 -4.94
CA PRO A 53 2.25 -16.74 -3.90
C PRO A 53 3.39 -15.77 -4.23
N HIS A 54 4.27 -16.14 -5.17
CA HIS A 54 5.39 -15.32 -5.62
C HIS A 54 4.99 -14.23 -6.62
N ALA A 55 3.88 -14.41 -7.34
CA ALA A 55 3.35 -13.43 -8.29
C ALA A 55 2.58 -12.30 -7.61
N LEU A 56 2.05 -12.51 -6.39
CA LEU A 56 1.36 -11.49 -5.60
C LEU A 56 2.35 -10.48 -4.99
N ARG A 57 2.87 -9.58 -5.82
CA ARG A 57 3.85 -8.53 -5.48
C ARG A 57 3.38 -7.19 -6.01
N GLY A 58 3.83 -6.11 -5.37
CA GLY A 58 3.50 -4.75 -5.81
C GLY A 58 3.98 -4.43 -7.24
N THR A 59 5.07 -5.05 -7.71
CA THR A 59 5.56 -4.90 -9.09
C THR A 59 4.60 -5.51 -10.11
N GLU A 60 4.16 -6.75 -9.87
CA GLU A 60 3.22 -7.43 -10.76
C GLU A 60 1.83 -6.81 -10.70
N LEU A 61 1.41 -6.35 -9.52
CA LEU A 61 0.17 -5.59 -9.35
C LEU A 61 0.21 -4.30 -10.18
N ARG A 62 1.31 -3.54 -10.14
CA ARG A 62 1.49 -2.35 -10.97
C ARG A 62 1.39 -2.71 -12.45
N LYS A 63 2.15 -3.69 -12.94
CA LYS A 63 2.05 -4.13 -14.36
C LYS A 63 0.62 -4.48 -14.75
N HIS A 64 -0.09 -5.23 -13.91
CA HIS A 64 -1.47 -5.62 -14.15
C HIS A 64 -2.40 -4.41 -14.23
N ILE A 65 -2.24 -3.42 -13.34
CA ILE A 65 -3.00 -2.16 -13.39
C ILE A 65 -2.73 -1.45 -14.71
N ALA A 66 -1.47 -1.24 -15.11
CA ALA A 66 -1.14 -0.59 -16.39
C ALA A 66 -1.78 -1.29 -17.58
N THR A 67 -1.64 -2.62 -17.70
CA THR A 67 -2.24 -3.39 -18.80
C THR A 67 -3.76 -3.30 -18.81
N THR A 68 -4.39 -3.37 -17.64
CA THR A 68 -5.85 -3.28 -17.52
C THR A 68 -6.35 -1.90 -17.90
N CYS A 69 -5.67 -0.84 -17.45
CA CYS A 69 -5.98 0.54 -17.78
C CYS A 69 -5.86 0.83 -19.29
N ILE A 70 -4.85 0.29 -19.96
CA ILE A 70 -4.75 0.35 -21.44
C ILE A 70 -5.96 -0.34 -22.08
N THR A 71 -6.33 -1.52 -21.58
CA THR A 71 -7.48 -2.29 -22.09
C THR A 71 -8.81 -1.56 -21.90
N LEU A 72 -8.91 -0.72 -20.86
CA LEU A 72 -10.10 0.09 -20.56
C LEU A 72 -10.20 1.37 -21.41
N ASN A 73 -9.30 1.58 -22.39
CA ASN A 73 -9.26 2.75 -23.26
C ASN A 73 -9.26 4.09 -22.49
N LEU A 74 -8.41 4.19 -21.46
CA LEU A 74 -8.16 5.48 -20.81
C LEU A 74 -7.68 6.52 -21.83
N SER A 75 -8.10 7.76 -21.64
CA SER A 75 -7.60 8.90 -22.41
C SER A 75 -6.11 9.13 -22.16
N GLU A 76 -5.43 9.81 -23.09
CA GLU A 76 -3.99 10.12 -22.95
C GLU A 76 -3.67 10.83 -21.62
N ASN A 77 -4.53 11.75 -21.18
CA ASN A 77 -4.39 12.45 -19.90
C ASN A 77 -4.45 11.49 -18.70
N GLU A 78 -5.37 10.52 -18.74
CA GLU A 78 -5.52 9.51 -17.67
C GLU A 78 -4.37 8.51 -17.65
N VAL A 79 -3.77 8.22 -18.82
CA VAL A 79 -2.58 7.37 -18.95
C VAL A 79 -1.36 8.09 -18.36
N ASP A 80 -1.18 9.39 -18.65
CA ASP A 80 -0.09 10.19 -18.10
C ASP A 80 -0.21 10.33 -16.57
N ASP A 81 -1.42 10.59 -16.05
CA ASP A 81 -1.69 10.62 -14.62
C ASP A 81 -1.36 9.26 -13.98
N LEU A 82 -1.81 8.17 -14.59
CA LEU A 82 -1.53 6.81 -14.12
C LEU A 82 -0.03 6.52 -14.09
N ALA A 83 0.72 6.88 -15.14
CA ALA A 83 2.16 6.70 -15.20
C ALA A 83 2.87 7.43 -14.06
N ASN A 84 2.48 8.68 -13.79
CA ASN A 84 3.00 9.48 -12.68
C ASN A 84 2.72 8.84 -11.30
N PHE A 85 1.57 8.20 -11.13
CA PHE A 85 1.23 7.49 -9.88
C PHE A 85 1.91 6.13 -9.74
N MET A 86 2.20 5.47 -10.85
CA MET A 86 2.81 4.14 -10.85
C MET A 86 4.31 4.15 -10.57
N GLY A 87 4.97 5.28 -10.80
CA GLY A 87 6.36 5.54 -10.44
C GLY A 87 7.37 4.92 -11.40
#